data_AF-R0BJD8-F1
#
_entry.id   AF-R0BJD8-F1
#
_cell.length_a   1.000
_cell.length_b   1.000
_cell.length_c   1.000
_cell.angle_alpha   90.00
_cell.angle_beta   90.00
_cell.angle_gamma   90.00
#
_symmetry.space_group_name_H-M   'P 1'
#
loop_
_entity.id
_entity.type
_entity.pdbx_description
1 polymer ?
#
loop_
_entity_poly.entity_id
_entity_poly.type
_entity_poly.pdbx_seq_one_letter_code
_entity_poly.pdbx_strand_id
1 'polypeptide(L)'
;MCICMTEEQKKVINETGNMMVIDFKRILNKIKLSFEEFLDTVRICVGCLDKFHENFWKLQAKEKYTIVHRLNRCGFDEKEINLMVFGAYHCRNNC
;
A
#
# COMPACT_ATOMS: atom_id res chain seq x y z
N MET A 1 -11.42 14.10 -17.10
CA MET A 1 -11.11 13.03 -18.09
C MET A 1 -12.40 12.68 -18.83
N CYS A 2 -12.40 12.69 -20.17
CA CYS A 2 -13.56 12.23 -20.93
C CYS A 2 -13.47 10.71 -21.06
N ILE A 3 -14.22 9.98 -20.24
CA ILE A 3 -14.31 8.52 -20.39
C ILE A 3 -15.19 8.27 -21.61
N CYS A 4 -14.57 7.89 -22.73
CA CYS A 4 -15.27 7.47 -23.93
C CYS A 4 -15.84 6.06 -23.69
N MET A 5 -17.08 5.86 -24.12
CA MET A 5 -17.79 4.58 -23.99
C MET A 5 -18.41 4.27 -25.34
N THR A 6 -18.39 3.00 -25.72
CA THR A 6 -19.09 2.53 -26.92
C THR A 6 -20.61 2.59 -26.71
N GLU A 7 -21.38 2.61 -27.78
CA GLU A 7 -22.85 2.60 -27.67
C GLU A 7 -23.37 1.36 -26.94
N GLU A 8 -22.71 0.22 -27.10
CA GLU A 8 -23.05 -1.02 -26.43
C GLU A 8 -22.83 -0.92 -24.91
N GLN A 9 -21.73 -0.30 -24.47
CA GLN A 9 -21.48 -0.02 -23.05
C GLN A 9 -22.51 0.95 -22.47
N LYS A 10 -22.88 2.01 -23.22
CA LYS A 10 -23.92 2.95 -22.80
C LYS A 10 -25.28 2.26 -22.63
N LYS A 11 -25.61 1.35 -23.54
CA LYS A 11 -26.83 0.54 -23.48
C LYS A 11 -26.87 -0.33 -22.23
N VAL A 12 -25.80 -1.05 -21.92
CA VAL A 12 -25.69 -1.86 -20.69
C VAL A 12 -25.84 -1.00 -19.43
N ILE A 13 -25.21 0.17 -19.38
CA ILE A 13 -25.30 1.07 -18.22
C ILE A 13 -26.74 1.59 -18.01
N ASN A 14 -27.40 2.00 -19.09
CA ASN A 14 -28.77 2.50 -19.02
C ASN A 14 -29.79 1.39 -18.72
N GLU A 15 -29.69 0.24 -19.40
CA GLU A 15 -30.72 -0.81 -19.35
C GLU A 15 -30.50 -1.80 -18.21
N THR A 16 -29.26 -2.24 -17.99
CA THR A 16 -28.92 -3.22 -16.94
C THR A 16 -28.54 -2.52 -15.64
N GLY A 17 -27.78 -1.43 -15.75
CA GLY A 17 -27.37 -0.62 -14.59
C GLY A 17 -28.46 0.31 -14.06
N ASN A 18 -29.56 0.49 -14.81
CA ASN A 18 -30.66 1.42 -14.50
C ASN A 18 -30.16 2.80 -14.06
N MET A 19 -29.15 3.33 -14.75
CA MET A 19 -28.55 4.61 -14.41
C MET A 19 -28.14 5.39 -15.66
N MET A 20 -28.13 6.72 -15.56
CA MET A 20 -27.64 7.55 -16.65
C MET A 20 -26.13 7.38 -16.82
N VAL A 21 -25.68 7.25 -18.07
CA VAL A 21 -24.26 7.19 -18.45
C VAL A 21 -23.44 8.31 -17.81
N ILE A 22 -24.00 9.52 -17.68
CA ILE A 22 -23.31 10.67 -17.06
C ILE A 22 -23.04 10.39 -15.57
N ASP A 23 -24.00 9.85 -14.83
CA ASP A 23 -23.82 9.54 -13.42
C ASP A 23 -22.84 8.39 -13.21
N PHE A 24 -22.85 7.40 -14.10
CA PHE A 24 -21.85 6.33 -14.09
C PHE A 24 -20.43 6.89 -14.30
N LYS A 25 -20.23 7.79 -15.27
CA LYS A 25 -18.95 8.46 -15.49
C LYS A 25 -18.51 9.28 -14.28
N ARG A 26 -19.44 9.95 -13.58
CA ARG A 26 -19.15 10.69 -12.35
C ARG A 26 -18.66 9.76 -11.23
N ILE A 27 -19.29 8.59 -11.06
CA ILE A 27 -18.86 7.58 -10.09
C ILE A 27 -17.45 7.08 -10.42
N LEU A 28 -17.19 6.71 -11.67
CA LEU A 28 -15.85 6.28 -12.09
C LEU A 28 -14.79 7.35 -11.81
N ASN A 29 -15.11 8.62 -12.04
CA ASN A 29 -14.20 9.72 -11.74
C ASN A 29 -13.93 9.86 -10.25
N LYS A 30 -14.94 9.69 -9.38
CA LYS A 30 -14.75 9.67 -7.92
C LYS A 30 -13.86 8.51 -7.48
N ILE A 31 -14.13 7.31 -7.99
CA ILE A 31 -13.33 6.11 -7.71
C ILE A 31 -11.87 6.36 -8.11
N LYS A 32 -11.63 6.87 -9.33
CA LYS A 32 -10.29 7.21 -9.82
C LYS A 32 -9.56 8.14 -8.85
N LEU A 33 -10.20 9.23 -8.43
CA LEU A 33 -9.59 10.20 -7.52
C LEU A 33 -9.24 9.58 -6.17
N SER A 34 -10.14 8.77 -5.59
CA SER A 34 -9.85 8.04 -4.36
C SER A 34 -8.68 7.07 -4.50
N PHE A 35 -8.56 6.40 -5.65
CA PHE A 35 -7.40 5.54 -5.93
C PHE A 35 -6.11 6.35 -6.11
N GLU A 36 -6.17 7.52 -6.74
CA GLU A 36 -5.00 8.40 -6.88
C GLU A 36 -4.50 8.86 -5.49
N GLU A 37 -5.40 9.33 -4.61
CA GLU A 37 -5.07 9.69 -3.23
C GLU A 37 -4.51 8.51 -2.43
N PHE A 38 -5.10 7.33 -2.59
CA PHE A 38 -4.61 6.11 -1.95
C PHE A 38 -3.20 5.75 -2.43
N LEU A 39 -2.96 5.77 -3.74
CA LEU A 39 -1.66 5.45 -4.32
C LEU A 39 -0.57 6.43 -3.89
N ASP A 40 -0.88 7.72 -3.78
CA ASP A 40 0.07 8.71 -3.28
C ASP A 40 0.38 8.48 -1.80
N THR A 41 -0.61 8.10 -0.99
CA THR A 41 -0.39 7.69 0.41
C THR A 41 0.51 6.45 0.48
N VAL A 42 0.25 5.44 -0.34
CA VAL A 42 1.07 4.23 -0.43
C VAL A 42 2.51 4.59 -0.82
N ARG A 43 2.72 5.48 -1.79
CA ARG A 43 4.06 5.93 -2.20
C ARG A 43 4.81 6.60 -1.05
N ILE A 44 4.13 7.44 -0.27
CA ILE A 44 4.72 8.07 0.92
C ILE A 44 5.13 7.01 1.95
N CYS A 45 4.25 6.04 2.23
CA CYS A 45 4.54 4.95 3.16
C CYS A 45 5.74 4.11 2.70
N VAL A 46 5.81 3.75 1.41
CA VAL A 46 6.95 3.02 0.84
C VAL A 46 8.23 3.83 0.99
N GLY A 47 8.24 5.12 0.67
CA GLY A 47 9.41 5.98 0.87
C GLY A 47 9.85 6.11 2.34
N CYS A 48 8.91 6.07 3.29
CA CYS A 48 9.23 6.00 4.71
C CYS A 48 9.87 4.68 5.10
N LEU A 49 9.38 3.55 4.56
CA LEU A 49 9.97 2.22 4.78
C LEU A 49 11.38 2.13 4.19
N ASP A 50 11.61 2.67 3.00
CA ASP A 50 12.94 2.71 2.38
C ASP A 50 13.95 3.47 3.26
N LYS A 51 13.55 4.65 3.76
CA LYS A 51 14.38 5.43 4.70
C LYS A 51 14.61 4.72 6.02
N PHE A 52 13.57 4.07 6.56
CA PHE A 52 13.70 3.28 7.77
C PHE A 52 14.73 2.16 7.57
N HIS A 53 14.64 1.46 6.44
CA HIS A 53 15.55 0.39 6.07
C HIS A 53 17.00 0.86 5.92
N GLU A 54 17.25 1.95 5.18
CA GLU A 54 18.60 2.52 5.04
C GLU A 54 19.23 2.87 6.39
N ASN A 55 18.43 3.41 7.31
CA ASN A 55 18.91 3.75 8.65
C ASN A 55 19.06 2.50 9.53
N PHE A 56 18.15 1.54 9.43
CA PHE A 56 18.20 0.29 10.17
C PHE A 56 19.47 -0.49 9.87
N TRP A 57 19.92 -0.55 8.61
CA TRP A 57 21.16 -1.24 8.25
C TRP A 57 22.41 -0.66 8.91
N LYS A 58 22.45 0.65 9.13
CA LYS A 58 23.57 1.37 9.74
C LYS A 58 23.67 1.14 11.26
N LEU A 59 22.60 0.65 11.89
CA LEU A 59 22.57 0.41 13.33
C LEU A 59 23.44 -0.79 13.75
N GLN A 60 23.94 -0.73 14.99
CA GLN A 60 24.63 -1.84 15.62
C GLN A 60 23.67 -2.96 15.98
N ALA A 61 24.20 -4.18 16.19
CA ALA A 61 23.39 -5.36 16.49
C ALA A 61 22.48 -5.18 17.73
N LYS A 62 22.96 -4.51 18.78
CA LYS A 62 22.18 -4.24 20.01
C LYS A 62 20.98 -3.33 19.75
N GLU A 63 21.14 -2.33 18.90
CA GLU A 63 20.09 -1.38 18.53
C GLU A 63 19.05 -2.05 17.64
N LYS A 64 19.50 -2.83 16.64
CA LYS A 64 18.63 -3.68 15.80
C LYS A 64 17.79 -4.64 16.65
N TYR A 65 18.41 -5.32 17.61
CA TYR A 65 17.72 -6.21 18.55
C TYR A 65 16.65 -5.47 19.37
N THR A 66 16.99 -4.27 19.86
CA THR A 66 16.05 -3.45 20.65
C THR A 66 14.82 -3.06 19.84
N ILE A 67 14.99 -2.67 18.58
CA ILE A 67 13.89 -2.33 17.67
C ILE A 67 13.01 -3.56 17.42
N VAL A 68 13.61 -4.70 17.08
CA VAL A 68 12.86 -5.94 16.84
C VAL A 68 12.10 -6.38 18.10
N HIS A 69 12.72 -6.32 19.27
CA HIS A 69 12.05 -6.69 20.52
C HIS A 69 10.86 -5.76 20.83
N ARG A 70 10.97 -4.46 20.50
CA ARG A 70 9.85 -3.52 20.62
C ARG A 70 8.72 -3.87 19.65
N LEU A 71 9.02 -4.19 18.40
CA LEU A 71 8.01 -4.61 17.42
C LEU A 71 7.28 -5.87 17.88
N ASN A 72 8.00 -6.86 18.39
CA ASN A 72 7.41 -8.08 18.94
C ASN A 72 6.47 -7.76 20.12
N ARG A 73 6.88 -6.85 21.04
CA ARG A 73 6.01 -6.39 22.13
C ARG A 73 4.78 -5.61 21.67
N CYS A 74 4.83 -4.99 20.49
CA CYS A 74 3.66 -4.34 19.88
C CYS A 74 2.68 -5.35 19.25
N GLY A 75 2.98 -6.65 19.30
CA GLY A 75 2.12 -7.71 18.77
C GLY A 75 2.43 -8.12 17.35
N PHE A 76 3.50 -7.60 16.74
CA PHE A 76 3.94 -8.04 15.41
C PHE A 76 4.57 -9.43 15.50
N ASP A 77 4.17 -10.30 14.57
CA ASP A 77 4.78 -11.62 14.46
C ASP A 77 6.15 -11.57 13.77
N GLU A 78 6.85 -12.69 13.79
CA GLU A 78 8.19 -12.79 13.20
C GLU A 78 8.18 -12.52 11.69
N LYS A 79 7.15 -12.94 10.95
CA LYS A 79 7.07 -12.72 9.50
C LYS A 79 6.86 -11.23 9.19
N GLU A 80 5.99 -10.56 9.93
CA GLU A 80 5.73 -9.13 9.82
C GLU A 80 6.98 -8.32 10.14
N ILE A 81 7.66 -8.66 11.24
CA ILE A 81 8.93 -8.03 11.60
C ILE A 81 9.98 -8.26 10.50
N ASN A 82 10.12 -9.49 10.00
CA ASN A 82 11.05 -9.81 8.92
C ASN A 82 10.77 -9.02 7.66
N LEU A 83 9.51 -8.78 7.33
CA LEU A 83 9.12 -7.91 6.22
C LEU A 83 9.54 -6.46 6.48
N MET A 84 9.28 -5.93 7.68
CA MET A 84 9.64 -4.56 8.04
C MET A 84 11.15 -4.31 8.09
N VAL A 85 11.93 -5.33 8.46
CA VAL A 85 13.40 -5.28 8.48
C VAL A 85 14.05 -5.98 7.28
N PHE A 86 13.28 -6.25 6.23
CA PHE A 86 13.73 -6.83 4.96
C PHE A 86 14.65 -8.07 5.09
N GLY A 87 14.28 -9.00 5.97
CA GLY A 87 14.99 -10.27 6.17
C GLY A 87 16.26 -10.17 7.04
N ALA A 88 16.60 -8.99 7.56
CA ALA A 88 17.77 -8.79 8.42
C ALA A 88 17.67 -9.49 9.79
N TYR A 89 16.48 -9.98 10.17
CA TYR A 89 16.29 -10.74 11.41
C TYR A 89 16.99 -12.12 11.38
N HIS A 90 17.12 -12.73 10.20
CA HIS A 90 17.79 -14.03 10.06
C HIS A 90 19.31 -13.97 10.30
N CYS A 91 19.91 -12.77 10.38
CA CYS A 91 21.29 -12.60 10.82
C CYS A 91 21.52 -13.03 12.29
N ARG A 92 20.46 -13.37 13.03
CA ARG A 92 20.54 -13.89 14.40
C ARG A 92 21.00 -15.36 14.48
N ASN A 93 20.91 -16.13 13.39
CA ASN A 93 21.26 -17.56 13.40
C ASN A 93 22.69 -17.85 12.89
N ASN A 94 23.45 -16.84 12.46
CA ASN A 94 24.80 -16.99 11.91
C ASN A 94 25.90 -16.29 12.73
N CYS A 95 25.61 -15.87 13.97
CA CYS A 95 26.59 -15.33 14.93
C CYS A 95 26.63 -16.19 16.20
#